data_AF-A0A172U3F8-F1
#
_entry.id   AF-A0A172U3F8-F1
#
_cell.length_a   1.000
_cell.length_b   1.000
_cell.length_c   1.000
_cell.angle_alpha   90.00
_cell.angle_beta   90.00
_cell.angle_gamma   90.00
#
_symmetry.space_group_name_H-M   'P 1'
#
loop_
_entity.id
_entity.type
_entity.pdbx_description
1 polymer ?
#
loop_
_entity_poly.entity_id
_entity_poly.type
_entity_poly.pdbx_seq_one_letter_code
_entity_poly.pdbx_strand_id
1 'polypeptide(L)'
;MSRYEGRPLPQTLCKAKFLFNGPPAEPWLDVKAYRLSKDQKISAILAVSGPAKAPQTRIYSEPELPESDTPAYSITCSLGDSP
;
A
#
# COMPACT_ATOMS: atom_id res chain seq x y z
N MET A 1 12.52 6.49 -36.34
CA MET A 1 12.28 7.17 -35.05
C MET A 1 11.37 6.28 -34.23
N SER A 2 11.88 5.55 -33.25
CA SER A 2 11.05 4.68 -32.41
C SER A 2 10.61 5.47 -31.18
N ARG A 3 9.31 5.76 -31.10
CA ARG A 3 8.68 6.32 -29.90
C ARG A 3 8.63 5.21 -28.85
N TYR A 4 9.33 5.42 -27.74
CA TYR A 4 9.23 4.56 -26.57
C TYR A 4 8.02 5.02 -25.76
N GLU A 5 6.88 4.35 -25.91
CA GLU A 5 5.75 4.52 -24.99
C GLU A 5 6.05 3.67 -23.76
N GLY A 6 6.61 4.31 -22.73
CA GLY A 6 6.82 3.67 -21.44
C GLY A 6 5.50 3.10 -20.94
N ARG A 7 5.45 1.78 -20.74
CA ARG A 7 4.26 1.10 -20.22
C ARG A 7 3.89 1.77 -18.88
N PRO A 8 2.67 2.33 -18.72
CA PRO A 8 2.30 2.93 -17.45
C PRO A 8 2.37 1.85 -16.37
N LEU A 9 3.27 2.04 -15.41
CA LEU A 9 3.40 1.15 -14.27
C LEU A 9 2.11 1.26 -13.44
N PRO A 10 1.65 0.17 -12.80
CA PRO A 10 0.59 0.26 -11.82
C PRO A 10 1.04 1.24 -10.72
N GLN A 11 0.31 2.35 -10.58
CA GLN A 11 0.61 3.39 -9.60
C GLN A 11 0.33 2.83 -8.20
N THR A 12 1.37 2.29 -7.57
CA THR A 12 1.34 1.89 -6.17
C THR A 12 1.89 3.06 -5.37
N LEU A 13 1.03 3.78 -4.65
CA LEU A 13 1.45 4.84 -3.74
C LEU A 13 1.62 4.24 -2.34
N CYS A 14 2.80 4.40 -1.75
CA CYS A 14 3.08 3.97 -0.38
C CYS A 14 3.27 5.20 0.51
N LYS A 15 2.51 5.28 1.60
CA LYS A 15 2.70 6.26 2.68
C LYS A 15 3.03 5.50 3.95
N ALA A 16 4.16 5.80 4.57
CA ALA A 16 4.58 5.16 5.82
C ALA A 16 4.89 6.23 6.86
N LYS A 17 4.39 6.02 8.07
CA LYS A 17 4.74 6.78 9.27
C LYS A 17 5.18 5.81 10.35
N PHE A 18 6.20 6.22 11.08
CA PHE A 18 6.75 5.47 12.20
C PHE A 18 6.79 6.40 13.41
N LEU A 19 6.13 6.01 14.49
CA LEU A 19 6.17 6.74 15.75
C LEU A 19 7.08 5.98 16.72
N PHE A 20 8.14 6.65 17.16
CA PHE A 20 9.11 6.12 18.10
C PHE A 20 8.85 6.75 19.47
N ASN A 21 8.08 6.05 20.32
CA ASN A 21 7.72 6.48 21.68
C ASN A 21 8.23 5.50 22.75
N GLY A 22 9.34 4.82 22.47
CA GLY A 22 9.92 3.76 23.29
C GLY A 22 11.24 3.26 22.69
N PRO A 23 11.58 1.96 22.83
CA PRO A 23 12.77 1.40 22.20
C PRO A 23 12.77 1.66 20.68
N PRO A 24 13.90 2.09 20.08
CA PRO A 24 13.95 2.40 18.66
C PRO A 24 13.67 1.19 17.75
N ALA A 25 13.82 -0.03 18.28
CA ALA A 25 13.49 -1.27 17.59
C ALA A 25 11.98 -1.62 17.60
N GLU A 26 11.16 -0.93 18.39
CA GLU A 26 9.72 -1.19 18.52
C GLU A 26 8.86 0.05 18.20
N PRO A 27 8.97 0.64 16.99
CA PRO A 27 8.09 1.75 16.62
C PRO A 27 6.65 1.29 16.47
N TRP A 28 5.73 2.24 16.61
CA TRP A 28 4.36 2.10 16.13
C TRP A 28 4.31 2.39 14.63
N LEU A 29 3.75 1.46 13.87
CA LEU A 29 3.59 1.53 12.42
C LEU A 29 2.25 2.20 12.07
N ASP A 30 2.25 3.05 11.06
CA ASP A 30 1.07 3.51 10.33
C ASP A 30 1.45 3.59 8.84
N VAL A 31 1.24 2.47 8.14
CA VAL A 31 1.61 2.29 6.74
C VAL A 31 0.35 2.06 5.90
N LYS A 32 0.23 2.80 4.80
CA LYS A 32 -0.85 2.64 3.82
C LYS A 32 -0.28 2.52 2.42
N ALA A 33 -0.73 1.49 1.73
CA ALA A 33 -0.40 1.23 0.35
C ALA A 33 -1.68 1.30 -0.48
N TYR A 34 -1.65 2.07 -1.55
CA TYR A 34 -2.78 2.30 -2.44
C TYR A 34 -2.45 1.74 -3.81
N ARG A 35 -3.35 0.92 -4.36
CA ARG A 35 -3.26 0.43 -5.72
C ARG A 35 -4.53 0.79 -6.47
N LEU A 36 -4.36 1.58 -7.53
CA LEU A 36 -5.45 1.90 -8.44
C LEU A 36 -5.82 0.68 -9.31
N SER A 37 -7.12 0.49 -9.51
CA SER A 37 -7.67 -0.43 -10.50
C SER A 37 -7.29 0.01 -11.92
N LYS A 38 -7.43 -0.91 -12.89
CA LYS A 38 -7.10 -0.63 -14.31
C LYS A 38 -7.90 0.54 -14.88
N ASP A 39 -9.13 0.72 -14.41
CA ASP A 39 -10.05 1.80 -14.80
C ASP A 39 -9.95 3.04 -13.90
N GLN A 40 -9.02 3.06 -12.93
CA GLN A 40 -8.74 4.17 -12.01
C GLN A 40 -9.92 4.60 -11.12
N LYS A 41 -10.94 3.74 -10.94
CA LYS A 41 -12.13 4.05 -10.15
C LYS A 41 -12.09 3.52 -8.73
N ILE A 42 -11.37 2.42 -8.52
CA ILE A 42 -11.32 1.72 -7.24
C ILE A 42 -9.88 1.72 -6.77
N SER A 43 -9.67 2.14 -5.53
CA SER A 43 -8.37 2.01 -4.86
C SER A 43 -8.44 0.84 -3.90
N ALA A 44 -7.63 -0.19 -4.16
CA ALA A 44 -7.34 -1.20 -3.15
C ALA A 44 -6.34 -0.63 -2.15
N ILE A 45 -6.64 -0.78 -0.87
CA ILE A 45 -5.87 -0.20 0.23
C ILE A 45 -5.42 -1.33 1.15
N LEU A 46 -4.10 -1.42 1.36
CA LEU A 46 -3.49 -2.22 2.41
C LEU A 46 -3.04 -1.26 3.51
N ALA A 47 -3.65 -1.37 4.69
CA ALA A 47 -3.27 -0.64 5.88
C ALA A 47 -2.58 -1.59 6.87
N VAL A 48 -1.40 -1.21 7.34
CA VAL A 48 -0.66 -1.91 8.39
C VAL A 48 -0.46 -0.93 9.54
N SER A 49 -0.94 -1.28 10.72
CA SER A 49 -0.87 -0.41 11.89
C SER A 49 -0.59 -1.17 13.17
N GLY A 50 -0.01 -0.51 14.17
CA GLY A 50 0.28 -1.13 15.47
C GLY A 50 1.78 -1.30 15.74
N PRO A 51 2.15 -1.94 16.86
CA PRO A 51 3.55 -2.15 17.22
C PRO A 51 4.29 -2.98 16.17
N ALA A 52 5.53 -2.65 15.84
CA ALA A 52 6.31 -3.36 14.82
C ALA A 52 6.45 -4.87 15.08
N LYS A 53 6.41 -5.30 16.36
CA LYS A 53 6.45 -6.72 16.76
C LYS A 53 5.14 -7.49 16.54
N ALA A 54 4.02 -6.78 16.46
CA ALA A 54 2.69 -7.37 16.32
C ALA A 54 1.77 -6.43 15.54
N PRO A 55 2.06 -6.16 14.25
CA PRO A 55 1.23 -5.26 13.46
C PRO A 55 -0.11 -5.93 13.12
N GLN A 56 -1.13 -5.10 12.99
CA GLN A 56 -2.43 -5.46 12.46
C GLN A 56 -2.53 -5.03 11.01
N THR A 57 -3.03 -5.94 10.18
CA THR A 57 -3.19 -5.73 8.74
C THR A 57 -4.68 -5.68 8.39
N ARG A 58 -5.06 -4.69 7.57
CA ARG A 58 -6.39 -4.58 6.99
C ARG A 58 -6.30 -4.33 5.49
N ILE A 59 -7.10 -5.06 4.72
CA ILE A 59 -7.22 -4.88 3.28
C ILE A 59 -8.66 -4.49 3.00
N TYR A 60 -8.86 -3.41 2.24
CA TYR A 60 -10.18 -2.89 1.88
C TYR A 60 -10.10 -2.10 0.58
N SER A 61 -11.23 -1.67 0.04
CA SER A 61 -11.29 -0.84 -1.17
C SER A 61 -12.06 0.46 -0.92
N GLU A 62 -11.73 1.49 -1.69
CA GLU A 62 -12.51 2.73 -1.76
C GLU A 62 -12.89 2.99 -3.23
N PRO A 63 -14.20 3.02 -3.58
CA PRO A 63 -15.34 2.72 -2.71
C PRO A 63 -15.35 1.25 -2.23
N GLU A 64 -16.05 0.98 -1.14
CA GLU A 64 -16.17 -0.36 -0.55
C GLU A 64 -16.85 -1.30 -1.56
N LEU A 65 -16.18 -2.39 -1.92
CA LEU A 65 -16.72 -3.38 -2.84
C LEU A 65 -17.57 -4.41 -2.07
N PRO A 66 -18.67 -4.91 -2.64
CA PRO A 66 -19.35 -6.08 -2.10
C PRO A 66 -18.38 -7.26 -2.06
N GLU A 67 -18.45 -8.08 -1.01
CA GLU A 67 -17.49 -9.17 -0.77
C GLU A 67 -17.35 -10.12 -1.96
N SER A 68 -18.45 -10.38 -2.69
CA SER A 68 -18.52 -11.20 -3.91
C SER A 68 -17.68 -10.68 -5.08
N ASP A 69 -17.34 -9.39 -5.10
CA ASP A 69 -16.61 -8.72 -6.18
C ASP A 69 -15.16 -8.37 -5.79
N THR A 70 -14.65 -8.89 -4.67
CA THR A 70 -13.30 -8.56 -4.20
C THR A 70 -12.25 -9.33 -5.02
N PRO A 71 -11.49 -8.70 -5.92
CA PRO A 71 -10.43 -9.42 -6.61
C PRO A 71 -9.26 -9.66 -5.66
N ALA A 72 -8.48 -10.70 -5.92
CA ALA A 72 -7.24 -10.95 -5.19
C ALA A 72 -6.22 -9.82 -5.47
N TYR A 73 -6.07 -8.88 -4.53
CA TYR A 73 -5.07 -7.83 -4.61
C TYR A 73 -3.79 -8.24 -3.89
N SER A 74 -2.70 -8.38 -4.63
CA SER A 74 -1.35 -8.32 -4.07
C SER A 74 -0.87 -6.87 -4.08
N ILE A 75 -0.50 -6.36 -2.91
CA ILE A 75 0.07 -5.04 -2.72
C ILE A 75 1.40 -5.21 -1.99
N THR A 76 2.50 -4.81 -2.64
CA THR A 76 3.84 -4.83 -2.07
C THR A 76 4.35 -3.40 -2.00
N CYS A 77 4.71 -2.93 -0.80
CA CYS A 77 5.48 -1.71 -0.61
C CYS A 77 6.92 -2.07 -0.28
N SER A 78 7.84 -1.66 -1.14
CA SER A 78 9.27 -1.62 -0.83
C SER A 78 9.63 -0.18 -0.47
N LEU A 79 10.30 0.03 0.67
CA LEU A 79 11.08 1.26 0.83
C LEU A 79 12.17 1.20 -0.24
N GLY A 80 12.13 2.12 -1.21
CA GLY A 80 13.25 2.23 -2.14
C GLY A 80 14.50 2.57 -1.36
N ASP A 81 15.56 1.80 -1.53
CA ASP A 81 16.91 2.27 -1.22
C ASP A 81 17.14 3.51 -2.09
N SER A 82 17.07 4.68 -1.46
CA SER A 82 17.57 5.89 -2.10
C SER A 82 19.10 5.80 -2.07
N PRO A 83 19.79 5.89 -3.21
CA PRO A 83 21.24 6.07 -3.22
C PRO A 83 21.64 7.42 -2.60
#